data_AF-A0AA41XXD9-F1
#
_entry.id   AF-A0AA41XXD9-F1
#
_cell.length_a   1.000
_cell.length_b   1.000
_cell.length_c   1.000
_cell.angle_alpha   90.00
_cell.angle_beta   90.00
_cell.angle_gamma   90.00
#
_symmetry.space_group_name_H-M   'P 1'
#
loop_
_entity.id
_entity.type
_entity.pdbx_description
1 polymer ?
#
loop_
_entity_poly.entity_id
_entity_poly.type
_entity_poly.pdbx_seq_one_letter_code
_entity_poly.pdbx_strand_id
1 'polypeptide(L)'
;MNSKALAESILRLIGGEANVSTLVHCATRLRFKIVDNARVDLAALEALDGVITVVKGSGQLQVVIGNRVPEVYRAFGSISDLLEDGNSKRPAAESEKSVSIMGRLIDLVAGIFTPLLGAMAAAGVLKGVLAIAIAAGWLNSKESTYVILHAASDSLFYFLPMLLAITSARKFETNIFVAVSIAGALVYPTIQGLFDAAQPVTFFGLPVVMMKYTSSVIPIIFSVWLMSYIERFLNRHIHESVRNILTPFFLLVLMVPLTLMTIGPIGISASELIAALFVKIYSFNPIIAGALIAAAWQILVIFGVHWGFVTVFINDISVMGRSYLKAASSPSVFAQSGALLAVMLRTKDKKLKALAGSTFIASLFGITEPGVYGVTLKLKKPFVCAVIAAAMGGAVVGYAKSSAISMGMPGLLTLPIFYGEGFLGFIIGCVVAFVVSLILTMIVGFDEPNAPPAAQSPVTPAPAKSDASVETTRLAAMPAFSQQIGSPVKGELVPLADVDDKVFSSGIVGPGIAVRPQEGRIYSPVDGVIASTFASSHAIGIRSSAGVEILIHVGINTVQLQGKYYRMQVAEGDEVKKGQLLIEFDLDEITKAGYDMVTPVVITNAEDYRIFSLSTERYQKAGDTIIALA
;
A
#
# COMPACT_ATOMS: atom_id res chain seq x y z
N MET A 1 -1.75 -35.34 8.98
CA MET A 1 -1.99 -34.22 8.02
C MET A 1 -1.05 -33.01 8.23
N ASN A 2 -0.71 -32.23 7.18
CA ASN A 2 0.05 -30.96 7.33
C ASN A 2 -0.83 -29.82 7.89
N SER A 3 -0.22 -28.75 8.43
CA SER A 3 -0.95 -27.70 9.17
C SER A 3 -1.87 -26.84 8.28
N LYS A 4 -1.57 -26.69 6.98
CA LYS A 4 -2.41 -25.95 6.02
C LYS A 4 -3.66 -26.73 5.63
N ALA A 5 -3.49 -27.99 5.24
CA ALA A 5 -4.60 -28.89 4.92
C ALA A 5 -5.55 -29.08 6.12
N LEU A 6 -4.99 -29.12 7.34
CA LEU A 6 -5.78 -29.18 8.57
C LEU A 6 -6.59 -27.89 8.79
N ALA A 7 -6.00 -26.72 8.59
CA ALA A 7 -6.71 -25.44 8.68
C ALA A 7 -7.84 -25.32 7.63
N GLU A 8 -7.58 -25.69 6.37
CA GLU A 8 -8.58 -25.70 5.28
C GLU A 8 -9.75 -26.64 5.60
N SER A 9 -9.44 -27.85 6.08
CA SER A 9 -10.45 -28.85 6.45
C SER A 9 -11.30 -28.36 7.63
N ILE A 10 -10.69 -27.78 8.67
CA ILE A 10 -11.42 -27.21 9.81
C ILE A 10 -12.31 -26.06 9.35
N LEU A 11 -11.80 -25.13 8.52
CA LEU A 11 -12.56 -23.98 8.02
C LEU A 11 -13.79 -24.42 7.22
N ARG A 12 -13.65 -25.45 6.37
CA ARG A 12 -14.75 -26.01 5.61
C ARG A 12 -15.82 -26.61 6.52
N LEU A 13 -15.42 -27.40 7.52
CA LEU A 13 -16.35 -28.12 8.39
C LEU A 13 -17.05 -27.23 9.43
N ILE A 14 -16.48 -26.06 9.75
CA ILE A 14 -17.16 -25.06 10.61
C ILE A 14 -18.10 -24.12 9.84
N GLY A 15 -18.33 -24.36 8.54
CA GLY A 15 -19.26 -23.56 7.73
C GLY A 15 -18.62 -22.37 7.01
N GLY A 16 -17.30 -22.36 6.86
CA GLY A 16 -16.54 -21.32 6.15
C GLY A 16 -16.24 -20.09 7.00
N GLU A 17 -15.48 -19.16 6.41
CA GLU A 17 -15.05 -17.91 7.05
C GLU A 17 -16.24 -17.05 7.53
N ALA A 18 -17.30 -16.97 6.72
CA ALA A 18 -18.51 -16.22 7.07
C ALA A 18 -19.22 -16.72 8.33
N ASN A 19 -18.93 -17.94 8.79
CA ASN A 19 -19.52 -18.52 10.00
C ASN A 19 -18.68 -18.32 11.27
N VAL A 20 -17.53 -17.65 11.16
CA VAL A 20 -16.60 -17.42 12.27
C VAL A 20 -16.56 -15.93 12.58
N SER A 21 -17.01 -15.53 13.77
CA SER A 21 -16.92 -14.13 14.20
C SER A 21 -15.53 -13.77 14.74
N THR A 22 -14.87 -14.71 15.43
CA THR A 22 -13.51 -14.54 15.92
C THR A 22 -12.81 -15.88 16.04
N LEU A 23 -11.51 -15.89 15.72
CA LEU A 23 -10.62 -17.02 15.88
C LEU A 23 -9.45 -16.63 16.79
N VAL A 24 -9.37 -17.27 17.95
CA VAL A 24 -8.24 -17.13 18.88
C VAL A 24 -7.66 -18.51 19.19
N HIS A 25 -6.45 -18.55 19.75
CA HIS A 25 -5.83 -19.82 20.09
C HIS A 25 -5.13 -19.77 21.44
N CYS A 26 -5.01 -20.93 22.07
CA CYS A 26 -4.08 -21.16 23.17
C CYS A 26 -3.03 -22.20 22.75
N ALA A 27 -2.27 -22.74 23.69
CA ALA A 27 -1.20 -23.71 23.38
C ALA A 27 -1.70 -24.98 22.70
N THR A 28 -2.91 -25.46 23.02
CA THR A 28 -3.42 -26.77 22.59
C THR A 28 -4.78 -26.73 21.89
N ARG A 29 -5.45 -25.56 21.84
CA ARG A 29 -6.80 -25.43 21.27
C ARG A 29 -6.94 -24.20 20.37
N LEU A 30 -7.60 -24.38 19.24
CA LEU A 30 -8.22 -23.29 18.48
C LEU A 30 -9.60 -23.02 19.08
N ARG A 31 -9.96 -21.75 19.22
CA ARG A 31 -11.27 -21.34 19.74
C ARG A 31 -11.94 -20.44 18.72
N PHE A 32 -13.06 -20.94 18.21
CA PHE A 32 -13.91 -20.26 17.26
C PHE A 32 -15.14 -19.73 17.99
N LYS A 33 -15.40 -18.44 17.87
CA LYS A 33 -16.73 -17.92 18.15
C LYS A 33 -17.54 -18.05 16.86
N ILE A 34 -18.52 -18.94 16.88
CA ILE A 34 -19.30 -19.34 15.71
C ILE A 34 -20.60 -18.52 15.65
N VAL A 35 -20.94 -18.04 14.46
CA VAL A 35 -22.17 -17.26 14.20
C VAL A 35 -23.40 -18.17 14.19
N ASP A 36 -23.35 -19.25 13.41
CA ASP A 36 -24.40 -20.26 13.29
C ASP A 36 -23.87 -21.67 13.60
N ASN A 37 -24.29 -22.22 14.73
CA ASN A 37 -23.87 -23.55 15.17
C ASN A 37 -24.46 -24.69 14.33
N ALA A 38 -25.51 -24.45 13.54
CA ALA A 38 -26.13 -25.47 12.69
C ALA A 38 -25.28 -25.81 11.45
N ARG A 39 -24.38 -24.89 11.04
CA ARG A 39 -23.45 -25.08 9.91
C ARG A 39 -22.16 -25.80 10.29
N VAL A 40 -21.98 -26.16 11.56
CA VAL A 40 -20.79 -26.83 12.07
C VAL A 40 -21.01 -28.34 12.07
N ASP A 41 -20.21 -29.06 11.29
CA ASP A 41 -20.17 -30.52 11.32
C ASP A 41 -19.21 -31.01 12.41
N LEU A 42 -19.76 -31.20 13.60
CA LEU A 42 -19.00 -31.66 14.77
C LEU A 42 -18.41 -33.05 14.60
N ALA A 43 -19.17 -33.99 14.04
CA ALA A 43 -18.75 -35.37 13.92
C ALA A 43 -17.59 -35.50 12.92
N ALA A 44 -17.66 -34.75 11.81
CA ALA A 44 -16.57 -34.70 10.85
C ALA A 44 -15.32 -34.00 11.42
N LEU A 45 -15.48 -32.94 12.24
CA LEU A 45 -14.36 -32.26 12.88
C LEU A 45 -13.61 -33.16 13.86
N GLU A 46 -14.33 -33.96 14.66
CA GLU A 46 -13.71 -34.93 15.59
C GLU A 46 -13.01 -36.08 14.87
N ALA A 47 -13.46 -36.43 13.65
CA ALA A 47 -12.86 -37.49 12.84
C ALA A 47 -11.63 -37.03 12.03
N LEU A 48 -11.27 -35.75 12.03
CA LEU A 48 -10.13 -35.24 11.27
C LEU A 48 -8.79 -35.72 11.85
N ASP A 49 -7.90 -36.21 10.97
CA ASP A 49 -6.53 -36.58 11.33
C ASP A 49 -5.73 -35.35 11.82
N GLY A 50 -5.45 -35.30 13.12
CA GLY A 50 -4.80 -34.19 13.81
C GLY A 50 -5.73 -33.40 14.76
N VAL A 51 -7.02 -33.70 14.81
CA VAL A 51 -7.93 -33.21 15.86
C VAL A 51 -8.03 -34.29 16.95
N ILE A 52 -7.74 -33.91 18.19
CA ILE A 52 -7.82 -34.80 19.37
C ILE A 52 -9.27 -34.88 19.85
N THR A 53 -9.96 -33.74 19.93
CA THR A 53 -11.35 -33.65 20.35
C THR A 53 -11.93 -32.27 20.01
N VAL A 54 -13.26 -32.17 19.96
CA VAL A 54 -13.96 -30.89 19.78
C VAL A 54 -14.85 -30.64 20.98
N VAL A 55 -14.72 -29.48 21.62
CA VAL A 55 -15.46 -29.14 22.83
C VAL A 55 -16.28 -27.88 22.58
N LYS A 56 -17.60 -27.95 22.83
CA LYS A 56 -18.47 -26.76 22.90
C LYS A 56 -18.54 -26.29 24.36
N GLY A 57 -18.13 -25.06 24.63
CA GLY A 57 -18.16 -24.49 25.98
C GLY A 57 -17.99 -22.98 26.00
N SER A 58 -18.65 -22.31 26.95
CA SER A 58 -18.58 -20.84 27.16
C SER A 58 -18.88 -20.00 25.90
N GLY A 59 -19.82 -20.46 25.06
CA GLY A 59 -20.21 -19.77 23.82
C GLY A 59 -19.18 -19.86 22.68
N GLN A 60 -18.21 -20.77 22.76
CA GLN A 60 -17.20 -21.01 21.72
C GLN A 60 -17.10 -22.49 21.35
N LEU A 61 -16.77 -22.75 20.08
CA LEU A 61 -16.36 -24.06 19.57
C LEU A 61 -14.83 -24.18 19.73
N GLN A 62 -14.35 -25.17 20.47
CA GLN A 62 -12.93 -25.40 20.69
C GLN A 62 -12.47 -26.66 19.96
N VAL A 63 -11.55 -26.53 19.00
CA VAL A 63 -10.92 -27.66 18.32
C VAL A 63 -9.58 -27.92 18.99
N VAL A 64 -9.47 -29.05 19.68
CA VAL A 64 -8.26 -29.46 20.41
C VAL A 64 -7.36 -30.22 19.44
N ILE A 65 -6.21 -29.65 19.10
CA ILE A 65 -5.25 -30.23 18.14
C ILE A 65 -3.96 -30.68 18.86
N GLY A 66 -3.68 -30.09 20.04
CA GLY A 66 -2.41 -30.28 20.75
C GLY A 66 -1.40 -29.20 20.40
N ASN A 67 -0.11 -29.47 20.57
CA ASN A 67 0.93 -28.44 20.54
C ASN A 67 1.19 -27.83 19.15
N ARG A 68 0.61 -28.40 18.10
CA ARG A 68 0.58 -27.85 16.73
C ARG A 68 -0.36 -26.67 16.51
N VAL A 69 -1.17 -26.28 17.49
CA VAL A 69 -2.12 -25.17 17.34
C VAL A 69 -1.50 -23.86 16.82
N PRO A 70 -0.33 -23.39 17.26
CA PRO A 70 0.27 -22.17 16.71
C PRO A 70 0.57 -22.27 15.20
N GLU A 71 0.94 -23.46 14.71
CA GLU A 71 1.22 -23.70 13.29
C GLU A 71 -0.07 -23.72 12.47
N VAL A 72 -1.11 -24.37 12.98
CA VAL A 72 -2.44 -24.43 12.33
C VAL A 72 -3.09 -23.04 12.34
N TYR A 73 -3.00 -22.29 13.45
CA TYR A 73 -3.49 -20.92 13.55
C TYR A 73 -2.81 -19.98 12.54
N ARG A 74 -1.48 -20.06 12.38
CA ARG A 74 -0.77 -19.31 11.33
C ARG A 74 -1.26 -19.69 9.93
N ALA A 75 -1.57 -20.96 9.71
CA ALA A 75 -2.07 -21.41 8.41
C ALA A 75 -3.44 -20.80 8.08
N PHE A 76 -4.31 -20.52 9.06
CA PHE A 76 -5.56 -19.77 8.86
C PHE A 76 -5.33 -18.39 8.23
N GLY A 77 -4.24 -17.69 8.59
CA GLY A 77 -3.90 -16.39 8.01
C GLY A 77 -3.50 -16.43 6.53
N SER A 78 -3.15 -17.61 6.02
CA SER A 78 -2.84 -17.80 4.59
C SER A 78 -4.05 -18.20 3.74
N ILE A 79 -5.18 -18.55 4.37
CA ILE A 79 -6.38 -19.08 3.72
C ILE A 79 -7.67 -18.33 4.06
N SER A 80 -7.63 -17.41 5.03
CA SER A 80 -8.78 -16.61 5.50
C SER A 80 -8.31 -15.27 6.06
N ASP A 81 -9.21 -14.28 6.09
CA ASP A 81 -8.97 -12.94 6.67
C ASP A 81 -9.37 -12.89 8.17
N LEU A 82 -9.66 -14.05 8.77
CA LEU A 82 -10.06 -14.22 10.19
C LEU A 82 -8.98 -13.81 11.21
N LEU A 83 -7.75 -13.56 10.77
CA LEU A 83 -6.68 -13.03 11.60
C LEU A 83 -6.66 -11.50 11.47
N GLU A 84 -7.30 -10.79 12.42
CA GLU A 84 -7.38 -9.31 12.46
C GLU A 84 -6.00 -8.59 12.53
N ASP A 85 -4.89 -9.33 12.59
CA ASP A 85 -3.52 -8.79 12.59
C ASP A 85 -2.80 -8.89 11.23
N GLY A 86 -3.49 -9.32 10.18
CA GLY A 86 -2.94 -9.61 8.87
C GLY A 86 -3.41 -8.66 7.77
N ASN A 87 -3.28 -7.34 7.93
CA ASN A 87 -3.41 -6.45 6.78
C ASN A 87 -2.14 -6.56 5.90
N SER A 88 -2.05 -7.66 5.17
CA SER A 88 -1.36 -7.85 3.89
C SER A 88 -1.54 -9.31 3.45
N LYS A 89 -2.63 -9.59 2.74
CA LYS A 89 -2.59 -10.59 1.66
C LYS A 89 -1.49 -10.14 0.70
N ARG A 90 -0.28 -10.69 0.84
CA ARG A 90 0.65 -10.73 -0.29
C ARG A 90 0.08 -11.76 -1.28
N PRO A 91 0.00 -11.44 -2.58
CA PRO A 91 -0.32 -12.45 -3.58
C PRO A 91 0.64 -13.63 -3.41
N ALA A 92 0.09 -14.84 -3.47
CA ALA A 92 0.92 -16.04 -3.61
C ALA A 92 1.90 -15.82 -4.77
N ALA A 93 3.16 -16.21 -4.55
CA ALA A 93 4.27 -15.99 -5.45
C ALA A 93 3.90 -16.27 -6.92
N GLU A 94 3.71 -15.19 -7.70
CA GLU A 94 3.92 -15.26 -9.13
C GLU A 94 5.40 -15.56 -9.36
N SER A 95 5.64 -16.50 -10.27
CA SER A 95 6.92 -17.04 -10.70
C SER A 95 8.08 -16.04 -10.61
N GLU A 96 9.15 -16.46 -9.93
CA GLU A 96 10.45 -15.80 -9.85
C GLU A 96 10.92 -15.28 -11.23
N LYS A 97 10.69 -14.00 -11.52
CA LYS A 97 11.65 -13.20 -12.28
C LYS A 97 12.61 -12.61 -11.26
N SER A 98 13.90 -12.90 -11.42
CA SER A 98 15.00 -12.57 -10.52
C SER A 98 14.87 -11.18 -9.87
N VAL A 99 14.24 -11.11 -8.70
CA VAL A 99 14.24 -9.89 -7.89
C VAL A 99 15.68 -9.71 -7.43
N SER A 100 16.33 -8.67 -7.94
CA SER A 100 17.67 -8.24 -7.54
C SER A 100 17.79 -8.24 -6.01
N ILE A 101 18.96 -8.59 -5.47
CA ILE A 101 19.23 -8.60 -4.02
C ILE A 101 18.81 -7.26 -3.38
N MET A 102 18.99 -6.16 -4.12
CA MET A 102 18.56 -4.83 -3.73
C MET A 102 17.03 -4.70 -3.60
N GLY A 103 16.26 -5.30 -4.53
CA GLY A 103 14.80 -5.32 -4.47
C GLY A 103 14.27 -6.06 -3.24
N ARG A 104 14.88 -7.21 -2.89
CA ARG A 104 14.53 -7.95 -1.67
C ARG A 104 14.81 -7.15 -0.40
N LEU A 105 15.90 -6.39 -0.36
CA LEU A 105 16.22 -5.51 0.77
C LEU A 105 15.22 -4.37 0.89
N ILE A 106 14.83 -3.75 -0.23
CA ILE A 106 13.80 -2.69 -0.25
C ILE A 106 12.46 -3.24 0.27
N ASP A 107 12.02 -4.40 -0.21
CA ASP A 107 10.80 -5.06 0.25
C ASP A 107 10.83 -5.43 1.74
N LEU A 108 12.01 -5.76 2.25
CA LEU A 108 12.24 -6.03 3.66
C LEU A 108 12.04 -4.77 4.48
N VAL A 109 12.72 -3.69 4.12
CA VAL A 109 12.64 -2.40 4.81
C VAL A 109 11.23 -1.83 4.74
N ALA A 110 10.62 -1.78 3.55
CA ALA A 110 9.25 -1.30 3.39
C ALA A 110 8.27 -2.11 4.25
N GLY A 111 8.31 -3.44 4.19
CA GLY A 111 7.41 -4.29 4.98
C GLY A 111 7.53 -4.13 6.49
N ILE A 112 8.71 -3.74 7.00
CA ILE A 112 8.94 -3.51 8.44
C ILE A 112 8.42 -2.12 8.87
N PHE A 113 8.55 -1.10 8.02
CA PHE A 113 8.27 0.30 8.38
C PHE A 113 6.88 0.80 7.97
N THR A 114 6.32 0.32 6.86
CA THR A 114 5.00 0.77 6.37
C THR A 114 3.91 0.68 7.44
N PRO A 115 3.81 -0.40 8.26
CA PRO A 115 2.79 -0.49 9.31
C PRO A 115 2.90 0.59 10.39
N LEU A 116 4.08 1.20 10.56
CA LEU A 116 4.34 2.21 11.60
C LEU A 116 4.20 3.66 11.09
N LEU A 117 4.10 3.87 9.77
CA LEU A 117 4.25 5.19 9.15
C LEU A 117 3.21 6.21 9.65
N GLY A 118 1.94 5.82 9.74
CA GLY A 118 0.86 6.72 10.19
C GLY A 118 1.07 7.19 11.62
N ALA A 119 1.38 6.26 12.53
CA ALA A 119 1.66 6.58 13.93
C ALA A 119 2.93 7.42 14.08
N MET A 120 3.99 7.11 13.32
CA MET A 120 5.23 7.90 13.28
C MET A 120 4.99 9.33 12.81
N ALA A 121 4.13 9.53 11.81
CA ALA A 121 3.78 10.85 11.31
C ALA A 121 3.02 11.66 12.37
N ALA A 122 1.98 11.08 12.98
CA ALA A 122 1.22 11.76 14.03
C ALA A 122 2.10 12.15 15.23
N ALA A 123 2.92 11.20 15.71
CA ALA A 123 3.88 11.41 16.79
C ALA A 123 4.90 12.50 16.45
N GLY A 124 5.45 12.48 15.24
CA GLY A 124 6.43 13.48 14.81
C GLY A 124 5.85 14.88 14.62
N VAL A 125 4.64 15.01 14.05
CA VAL A 125 3.94 16.30 13.95
C VAL A 125 3.71 16.89 15.34
N LEU A 126 3.21 16.08 16.29
CA LEU A 126 3.03 16.54 17.67
C LEU A 126 4.34 17.00 18.29
N LYS A 127 5.44 16.25 18.10
CA LYS A 127 6.78 16.63 18.58
C LYS A 127 7.24 17.98 18.01
N GLY A 128 7.00 18.22 16.73
CA GLY A 128 7.27 19.50 16.07
C GLY A 128 6.42 20.66 16.60
N VAL A 129 5.11 20.43 16.80
CA VAL A 129 4.20 21.43 17.37
C VAL A 129 4.62 21.80 18.80
N LEU A 130 5.02 20.81 19.62
CA LEU A 130 5.53 21.05 20.96
C LEU A 130 6.83 21.86 20.95
N ALA A 131 7.74 21.59 20.01
CA ALA A 131 8.96 22.39 19.84
C ALA A 131 8.64 23.85 19.50
N ILE A 132 7.65 24.10 18.63
CA ILE A 132 7.16 25.45 18.31
C ILE A 132 6.52 26.09 19.55
N ALA A 133 5.68 25.36 20.29
CA ALA A 133 5.00 25.87 21.47
C ALA A 133 5.99 26.29 22.57
N ILE A 134 7.08 25.53 22.78
CA ILE A 134 8.19 25.94 23.65
C ILE A 134 8.83 27.22 23.14
N ALA A 135 9.20 27.26 21.86
CA ALA A 135 9.91 28.40 21.30
C ALA A 135 9.07 29.68 21.25
N ALA A 136 7.75 29.56 21.11
CA ALA A 136 6.80 30.67 21.21
C ALA A 136 6.49 31.10 22.66
N GLY A 137 7.00 30.38 23.66
CA GLY A 137 6.75 30.63 25.07
C GLY A 137 5.35 30.23 25.55
N TRP A 138 4.62 29.41 24.79
CA TRP A 138 3.27 28.94 25.15
C TRP A 138 3.30 27.79 26.16
N LEU A 139 4.39 27.02 26.19
CA LEU A 139 4.59 25.90 27.10
C LEU A 139 6.03 25.91 27.64
N ASN A 140 6.21 25.39 28.84
CA ASN A 140 7.53 25.14 29.41
C ASN A 140 7.84 23.64 29.44
N SER A 141 9.08 23.26 29.09
CA SER A 141 9.58 21.87 29.16
C SER A 141 9.42 21.17 30.51
N LYS A 142 9.25 21.93 31.61
CA LYS A 142 9.05 21.41 32.97
C LYS A 142 7.58 21.28 33.37
N GLU A 143 6.66 21.85 32.61
CA GLU A 143 5.23 21.76 32.90
C GLU A 143 4.72 20.34 32.65
N SER A 144 3.82 19.86 33.50
CA SER A 144 3.22 18.54 33.38
C SER A 144 2.50 18.35 32.04
N THR A 145 1.83 19.38 31.52
CA THR A 145 1.20 19.38 30.20
C THR A 145 2.20 19.07 29.09
N TYR A 146 3.35 19.75 29.08
CA TYR A 146 4.40 19.46 28.11
C TYR A 146 4.93 18.05 28.29
N VAL A 147 5.23 17.62 29.52
CA VAL A 147 5.78 16.28 29.78
C VAL A 147 4.85 15.18 29.29
N ILE A 148 3.53 15.30 29.51
CA ILE A 148 2.52 14.35 29.04
C ILE A 148 2.44 14.33 27.51
N LEU A 149 2.33 15.50 26.87
CA LEU A 149 2.24 15.59 25.41
C LEU A 149 3.55 15.16 24.72
N HIS A 150 4.69 15.49 25.31
CA HIS A 150 5.99 15.06 24.84
C HIS A 150 6.10 13.55 24.93
N ALA A 151 5.70 12.92 26.05
CA ALA A 151 5.65 11.47 26.18
C ALA A 151 4.75 10.82 25.11
N ALA A 152 3.58 11.41 24.81
CA ALA A 152 2.71 10.95 23.73
C ALA A 152 3.40 11.02 22.35
N SER A 153 4.18 12.07 22.10
CA SER A 153 4.92 12.25 20.83
C SER A 153 6.21 11.45 20.73
N ASP A 154 6.86 11.14 21.86
CA ASP A 154 8.22 10.57 21.88
C ASP A 154 8.22 9.07 22.15
N SER A 155 7.19 8.54 22.84
CA SER A 155 7.10 7.12 23.21
C SER A 155 7.29 6.16 22.03
N LEU A 156 6.68 6.48 20.88
CA LEU A 156 6.83 5.67 19.66
C LEU A 156 8.29 5.57 19.22
N PHE A 157 9.03 6.69 19.28
CA PHE A 157 10.43 6.74 18.88
C PHE A 157 11.32 6.08 19.93
N TYR A 158 11.10 6.37 21.21
CA TYR A 158 11.85 5.78 22.31
C TYR A 158 11.75 4.24 22.33
N PHE A 159 10.52 3.73 22.15
CA PHE A 159 10.21 2.29 22.10
C PHE A 159 10.20 1.71 20.68
N LEU A 160 10.79 2.42 19.71
CA LEU A 160 10.86 1.96 18.32
C LEU A 160 11.43 0.55 18.18
N PRO A 161 12.46 0.12 18.94
CA PRO A 161 12.92 -1.27 18.87
C PRO A 161 11.81 -2.30 19.13
N MET A 162 10.91 -2.05 20.09
CA MET A 162 9.82 -2.98 20.41
C MET A 162 8.79 -3.05 19.29
N LEU A 163 8.44 -1.91 18.69
CA LEU A 163 7.51 -1.85 17.55
C LEU A 163 8.09 -2.55 16.33
N LEU A 164 9.39 -2.34 16.07
CA LEU A 164 10.11 -3.01 14.98
C LEU A 164 10.27 -4.51 15.23
N ALA A 165 10.35 -4.96 16.48
CA ALA A 165 10.35 -6.39 16.78
C ALA A 165 9.05 -7.06 16.34
N ILE A 166 7.90 -6.38 16.51
CA ILE A 166 6.60 -6.88 16.07
C ILE A 166 6.56 -6.99 14.55
N THR A 167 6.87 -5.90 13.84
CA THR A 167 6.79 -5.90 12.37
C THR A 167 7.84 -6.81 11.72
N SER A 168 9.04 -6.89 12.31
CA SER A 168 10.09 -7.83 11.88
C SER A 168 9.69 -9.29 12.15
N ALA A 169 9.08 -9.59 13.30
CA ALA A 169 8.67 -10.95 13.62
C ALA A 169 7.56 -11.45 12.68
N ARG A 170 6.62 -10.55 12.33
CA ARG A 170 5.63 -10.80 11.27
C ARG A 170 6.32 -11.06 9.93
N LYS A 171 7.29 -10.22 9.55
CA LYS A 171 8.01 -10.33 8.27
C LYS A 171 8.85 -11.61 8.15
N PHE A 172 9.48 -12.05 9.23
CA PHE A 172 10.32 -13.26 9.26
C PHE A 172 9.57 -14.52 9.71
N GLU A 173 8.26 -14.40 9.97
CA GLU A 173 7.36 -15.49 10.37
C GLU A 173 7.83 -16.24 11.63
N THR A 174 8.24 -15.47 12.64
CA THR A 174 8.81 -15.95 13.91
C THR A 174 7.96 -15.46 15.09
N ASN A 175 8.24 -15.95 16.30
CA ASN A 175 7.42 -15.66 17.46
C ASN A 175 7.47 -14.18 17.87
N ILE A 176 6.35 -13.46 17.71
CA ILE A 176 6.23 -12.03 18.03
C ILE A 176 6.53 -11.73 19.50
N PHE A 177 6.01 -12.54 20.43
CA PHE A 177 6.19 -12.29 21.86
C PHE A 177 7.65 -12.44 22.28
N VAL A 178 8.36 -13.45 21.76
CA VAL A 178 9.79 -13.64 22.03
C VAL A 178 10.61 -12.50 21.41
N ALA A 179 10.29 -12.08 20.18
CA ALA A 179 10.94 -10.94 19.54
C ALA A 179 10.77 -9.65 20.36
N VAL A 180 9.55 -9.37 20.83
CA VAL A 180 9.27 -8.21 21.69
C VAL A 180 9.97 -8.33 23.03
N SER A 181 10.07 -9.53 23.62
CA SER A 181 10.84 -9.75 24.85
C SER A 181 12.34 -9.49 24.66
N ILE A 182 12.92 -9.86 23.51
CA ILE A 182 14.30 -9.51 23.18
C ILE A 182 14.46 -7.99 23.10
N ALA A 183 13.58 -7.30 22.36
CA ALA A 183 13.60 -5.84 22.28
C ALA A 183 13.43 -5.18 23.66
N GLY A 184 12.51 -5.70 24.46
CA GLY A 184 12.24 -5.26 25.82
C GLY A 184 13.46 -5.39 26.73
N ALA A 185 14.25 -6.46 26.57
CA ALA A 185 15.52 -6.61 27.29
C ALA A 185 16.53 -5.53 26.89
N LEU A 186 16.62 -5.16 25.61
CA LEU A 186 17.55 -4.12 25.14
C LEU A 186 17.22 -2.74 25.69
N VAL A 187 15.93 -2.41 25.84
CA VAL A 187 15.46 -1.12 26.36
C VAL A 187 15.09 -1.17 27.84
N TYR A 188 15.42 -2.26 28.53
CA TYR A 188 15.05 -2.45 29.92
C TYR A 188 15.75 -1.40 30.81
N PRO A 189 15.06 -0.75 31.78
CA PRO A 189 15.64 0.34 32.56
C PRO A 189 16.95 -0.02 33.27
N THR A 190 17.09 -1.25 33.77
CA THR A 190 18.32 -1.70 34.42
C THR A 190 19.47 -1.90 33.43
N ILE A 191 19.18 -2.36 32.20
CA ILE A 191 20.17 -2.45 31.13
C ILE A 191 20.60 -1.05 30.68
N GLN A 192 19.67 -0.10 30.60
CA GLN A 192 19.99 1.30 30.34
C GLN A 192 20.85 1.89 31.47
N GLY A 193 20.53 1.60 32.74
CA GLY A 193 21.33 2.04 33.88
C GLY A 193 22.77 1.52 33.86
N LEU A 194 23.00 0.31 33.33
CA LEU A 194 24.36 -0.21 33.12
C LEU A 194 25.15 0.57 32.06
N PHE A 195 24.48 1.03 31.00
CA PHE A 195 25.08 1.93 30.02
C PHE A 195 25.39 3.30 30.64
N ASP A 196 24.44 3.88 31.36
CA ASP A 196 24.56 5.21 31.98
C ASP A 196 25.63 5.24 33.08
N ALA A 197 25.87 4.14 33.77
CA ALA A 197 26.92 4.02 34.79
C ALA A 197 28.34 4.07 34.22
N ALA A 198 28.52 3.83 32.91
CA ALA A 198 29.81 3.81 32.21
C ALA A 198 30.89 2.93 32.87
N GLN A 199 30.48 1.88 33.59
CA GLN A 199 31.38 0.90 34.21
C GLN A 199 31.54 -0.35 33.34
N PRO A 200 32.65 -1.10 33.46
CA PRO A 200 32.82 -2.37 32.76
C PRO A 200 31.71 -3.36 33.13
N VAL A 201 30.94 -3.78 32.13
CA VAL A 201 29.91 -4.81 32.28
C VAL A 201 30.46 -6.14 31.77
N THR A 202 30.19 -7.21 32.50
CA THR A 202 30.59 -8.56 32.07
C THR A 202 29.40 -9.52 32.05
N PHE A 203 29.43 -10.47 31.13
CA PHE A 203 28.51 -11.59 31.05
C PHE A 203 29.32 -12.88 31.06
N PHE A 204 29.18 -13.70 32.10
CA PHE A 204 30.06 -14.86 32.37
C PHE A 204 31.56 -14.53 32.28
N GLY A 205 31.97 -13.36 32.78
CA GLY A 205 33.37 -12.90 32.75
C GLY A 205 33.84 -12.35 31.39
N LEU A 206 33.01 -12.43 30.34
CA LEU A 206 33.31 -11.80 29.06
C LEU A 206 32.86 -10.33 29.07
N PRO A 207 33.68 -9.39 28.57
CA PRO A 207 33.30 -7.97 28.53
C PRO A 207 32.14 -7.73 27.56
N VAL A 208 31.20 -6.90 27.98
CA VAL A 208 30.05 -6.48 27.17
C VAL A 208 30.17 -4.99 26.87
N VAL A 209 30.21 -4.64 25.58
CA VAL A 209 30.21 -3.24 25.15
C VAL A 209 28.78 -2.72 25.27
N MET A 210 28.52 -1.94 26.31
CA MET A 210 27.22 -1.34 26.53
C MET A 210 26.95 -0.25 25.51
N MET A 211 25.76 -0.25 24.92
CA MET A 211 25.29 0.75 23.98
C MET A 211 23.90 1.24 24.38
N LYS A 212 23.51 2.41 23.87
CA LYS A 212 22.14 2.91 24.00
C LYS A 212 21.25 2.28 22.92
N TYR A 213 20.28 1.47 23.33
CA TYR A 213 19.38 0.77 22.42
C TYR A 213 18.03 1.47 22.21
N THR A 214 17.69 2.46 23.04
CA THR A 214 16.46 3.25 22.86
C THR A 214 16.50 3.99 21.53
N SER A 215 15.38 3.99 20.82
CA SER A 215 15.28 4.50 19.44
C SER A 215 16.12 3.79 18.37
N SER A 216 16.81 2.68 18.71
CA SER A 216 17.61 1.94 17.73
C SER A 216 16.74 1.13 16.75
N VAL A 217 17.28 0.92 15.55
CA VAL A 217 16.58 0.21 14.45
C VAL A 217 17.30 -1.07 14.09
N ILE A 218 18.59 -0.95 13.74
CA ILE A 218 19.38 -2.01 13.14
C ILE A 218 19.51 -3.23 14.07
N PRO A 219 19.89 -3.08 15.35
CA PRO A 219 20.12 -4.23 16.23
C PRO A 219 18.91 -5.17 16.32
N ILE A 220 17.71 -4.63 16.50
CA ILE A 220 16.53 -5.48 16.71
C ILE A 220 16.08 -6.19 15.43
N ILE A 221 16.15 -5.53 14.27
CA ILE A 221 15.77 -6.16 12.99
C ILE A 221 16.68 -7.36 12.72
N PHE A 222 18.00 -7.19 12.87
CA PHE A 222 18.96 -8.29 12.70
C PHE A 222 18.79 -9.38 13.77
N SER A 223 18.47 -9.00 15.00
CA SER A 223 18.23 -9.97 16.08
C SER A 223 17.02 -10.84 15.77
N VAL A 224 15.89 -10.26 15.34
CA VAL A 224 14.68 -11.02 14.99
C VAL A 224 14.90 -11.83 13.72
N TRP A 225 15.65 -11.32 12.74
CA TRP A 225 16.06 -12.08 11.57
C TRP A 225 16.86 -13.33 11.96
N LEU A 226 17.88 -13.19 12.79
CA LEU A 226 18.68 -14.34 13.27
C LEU A 226 17.85 -15.29 14.14
N MET A 227 17.01 -14.72 15.02
CA MET A 227 16.06 -15.48 15.84
C MET A 227 15.18 -16.39 14.99
N SER A 228 14.75 -15.94 13.80
CA SER A 228 13.90 -16.74 12.92
C SER A 228 14.57 -18.05 12.46
N TYR A 229 15.89 -18.05 12.24
CA TYR A 229 16.64 -19.27 11.90
C TYR A 229 16.83 -20.17 13.11
N ILE A 230 17.17 -19.59 14.25
CA ILE A 230 17.38 -20.34 15.50
C ILE A 230 16.06 -20.96 15.97
N GLU A 231 14.93 -20.26 15.87
CA GLU A 231 13.60 -20.80 16.20
C GLU A 231 13.28 -22.01 15.32
N ARG A 232 13.50 -21.90 14.01
CA ARG A 232 13.27 -23.01 13.08
C ARG A 232 14.19 -24.19 13.38
N PHE A 233 15.43 -23.94 13.76
CA PHE A 233 16.38 -24.98 14.17
C PHE A 233 15.93 -25.69 15.46
N LEU A 234 15.57 -24.92 16.49
CA LEU A 234 15.08 -25.46 17.77
C LEU A 234 13.78 -26.25 17.59
N ASN A 235 12.83 -25.73 16.82
CA ASN A 235 11.56 -26.42 16.55
C ASN A 235 11.76 -27.76 15.83
N ARG A 236 12.81 -27.92 15.02
CA ARG A 236 13.15 -29.21 14.39
C ARG A 236 13.71 -30.24 15.36
N HIS A 237 14.42 -29.82 16.41
CA HIS A 237 15.09 -30.73 17.35
C HIS A 237 14.29 -30.97 18.63
N ILE A 238 13.49 -29.99 19.06
CA ILE A 238 12.69 -30.08 20.28
C ILE A 238 11.37 -30.79 19.98
N HIS A 239 11.12 -31.85 20.75
CA HIS A 239 9.88 -32.63 20.67
C HIS A 239 8.65 -31.76 20.89
N GLU A 240 7.60 -32.01 20.12
CA GLU A 240 6.39 -31.19 20.08
C GLU A 240 5.77 -30.97 21.48
N SER A 241 5.79 -31.99 22.34
CA SER A 241 5.25 -31.98 23.72
C SER A 241 5.79 -30.85 24.60
N VAL A 242 7.04 -30.43 24.40
CA VAL A 242 7.74 -29.43 25.24
C VAL A 242 8.14 -28.17 24.48
N ARG A 243 7.93 -28.15 23.15
CA ARG A 243 8.33 -27.08 22.23
C ARG A 243 7.80 -25.71 22.65
N ASN A 244 6.56 -25.65 23.16
CA ASN A 244 5.90 -24.41 23.57
C ASN A 244 6.56 -23.71 24.77
N ILE A 245 7.39 -24.42 25.55
CA ILE A 245 8.10 -23.86 26.71
C ILE A 245 9.59 -23.74 26.41
N LEU A 246 10.20 -24.81 25.90
CA LEU A 246 11.65 -24.87 25.72
C LEU A 246 12.13 -23.96 24.58
N THR A 247 11.38 -23.85 23.48
CA THR A 247 11.83 -23.01 22.36
C THR A 247 11.90 -21.53 22.74
N PRO A 248 10.84 -20.90 23.30
CA PRO A 248 10.94 -19.53 23.79
C PRO A 248 12.03 -19.33 24.85
N PHE A 249 12.18 -20.29 25.78
CA PHE A 249 13.24 -20.24 26.80
C PHE A 249 14.64 -20.17 26.18
N PHE A 250 14.98 -21.10 25.28
CA PHE A 250 16.30 -21.11 24.63
C PHE A 250 16.51 -19.90 23.74
N LEU A 251 15.48 -19.44 23.03
CA LEU A 251 15.57 -18.21 22.25
C LEU A 251 15.94 -17.01 23.13
N LEU A 252 15.32 -16.82 24.29
CA LEU A 252 15.66 -15.71 25.18
C LEU A 252 17.08 -15.83 25.75
N VAL A 253 17.43 -17.01 26.25
CA VAL A 253 18.74 -17.29 26.86
C VAL A 253 19.88 -17.09 25.85
N LEU A 254 19.65 -17.44 24.58
CA LEU A 254 20.65 -17.29 23.52
C LEU A 254 20.65 -15.89 22.91
N MET A 255 19.48 -15.39 22.51
CA MET A 255 19.37 -14.16 21.73
C MET A 255 19.65 -12.92 22.53
N VAL A 256 19.23 -12.82 23.80
CA VAL A 256 19.46 -11.59 24.58
C VAL A 256 20.95 -11.31 24.79
N PRO A 257 21.77 -12.27 25.31
CA PRO A 257 23.20 -12.05 25.42
C PRO A 257 23.89 -11.89 24.07
N LEU A 258 23.53 -12.71 23.08
CA LEU A 258 24.10 -12.60 21.73
C LEU A 258 23.86 -11.21 21.15
N THR A 259 22.66 -10.66 21.35
CA THR A 259 22.33 -9.32 20.87
C THR A 259 23.16 -8.27 21.60
N LEU A 260 23.22 -8.29 22.93
CA LEU A 260 23.97 -7.30 23.70
C LEU A 260 25.48 -7.35 23.45
N MET A 261 26.05 -8.54 23.25
CA MET A 261 27.49 -8.74 23.12
C MET A 261 28.00 -8.55 21.69
N THR A 262 27.16 -8.82 20.67
CA THR A 262 27.61 -8.85 19.27
C THR A 262 26.73 -8.01 18.35
N ILE A 263 25.46 -8.38 18.18
CA ILE A 263 24.56 -7.77 17.17
C ILE A 263 24.34 -6.28 17.47
N GLY A 264 24.20 -5.93 18.74
CA GLY A 264 24.00 -4.59 19.25
C GLY A 264 25.17 -3.66 18.93
N PRO A 265 26.38 -3.93 19.47
CA PRO A 265 27.58 -3.15 19.17
C PRO A 265 27.86 -3.07 17.67
N ILE A 266 27.80 -4.19 16.94
CA ILE A 266 28.02 -4.20 15.48
C ILE A 266 26.98 -3.34 14.77
N GLY A 267 25.69 -3.50 15.12
CA GLY A 267 24.60 -2.77 14.50
C GLY A 267 24.66 -1.27 14.75
N ILE A 268 25.02 -0.85 15.97
CA ILE A 268 25.12 0.57 16.32
C ILE A 268 26.39 1.19 15.72
N SER A 269 27.55 0.54 15.82
CA SER A 269 28.77 1.06 15.17
C SER A 269 28.65 1.12 13.65
N ALA A 270 27.97 0.16 13.02
CA ALA A 270 27.64 0.23 11.60
C ALA A 270 26.74 1.43 11.29
N SER A 271 25.75 1.68 12.14
CA SER A 271 24.85 2.83 12.01
C SER A 271 25.59 4.17 12.14
N GLU A 272 26.46 4.30 13.15
CA GLU A 272 27.29 5.48 13.39
C GLU A 272 28.25 5.74 12.23
N LEU A 273 28.83 4.68 11.64
CA LEU A 273 29.68 4.79 10.47
C LEU A 273 28.91 5.32 9.25
N ILE A 274 27.68 4.84 9.03
CA ILE A 274 26.81 5.32 7.95
C ILE A 274 26.49 6.80 8.17
N ALA A 275 26.06 7.18 9.37
CA ALA A 275 25.79 8.58 9.71
C ALA A 275 27.04 9.47 9.53
N ALA A 276 28.21 9.03 9.99
CA ALA A 276 29.47 9.75 9.84
C ALA A 276 29.88 9.94 8.38
N LEU A 277 29.70 8.91 7.54
CA LEU A 277 29.96 9.01 6.10
C LEU A 277 29.06 10.07 5.45
N PHE A 278 27.78 10.10 5.81
CA PHE A 278 26.86 11.12 5.31
C PHE A 278 27.23 12.52 5.79
N VAL A 279 27.53 12.71 7.08
CA VAL A 279 27.98 13.99 7.61
C VAL A 279 29.25 14.47 6.90
N LYS A 280 30.16 13.57 6.55
CA LYS A 280 31.37 13.91 5.77
C LYS A 280 31.05 14.37 4.35
N ILE A 281 30.13 13.69 3.66
CA ILE A 281 29.69 14.07 2.31
C ILE A 281 28.93 15.41 2.36
N TYR A 282 28.03 15.56 3.33
CA TYR A 282 27.22 16.77 3.51
C TYR A 282 28.07 17.96 3.93
N SER A 283 29.05 17.79 4.81
CA SER A 283 29.93 18.88 5.26
C SER A 283 30.94 19.33 4.20
N PHE A 284 31.27 18.49 3.21
CA PHE A 284 32.10 18.90 2.07
C PHE A 284 31.44 20.02 1.25
N ASN A 285 30.16 19.83 0.88
CA ASN A 285 29.36 20.89 0.27
C ASN A 285 27.85 20.66 0.51
N PRO A 286 27.26 21.31 1.53
CA PRO A 286 25.84 21.13 1.86
C PRO A 286 24.89 21.50 0.71
N ILE A 287 25.27 22.49 -0.11
CA ILE A 287 24.45 22.98 -1.22
C ILE A 287 24.35 21.91 -2.31
N ILE A 288 25.48 21.36 -2.74
CA ILE A 288 25.53 20.32 -3.76
C ILE A 288 24.88 19.04 -3.24
N ALA A 289 25.17 18.64 -2.00
CA ALA A 289 24.57 17.46 -1.38
C ALA A 289 23.04 17.59 -1.31
N GLY A 290 22.54 18.76 -0.88
CA GLY A 290 21.11 19.06 -0.83
C GLY A 290 20.44 19.01 -2.20
N ALA A 291 21.08 19.61 -3.22
CA ALA A 291 20.58 19.61 -4.59
C ALA A 291 20.49 18.19 -5.18
N LEU A 292 21.55 17.40 -5.03
CA LEU A 292 21.61 16.04 -5.58
C LEU A 292 20.58 15.12 -4.91
N ILE A 293 20.46 15.18 -3.58
CA ILE A 293 19.47 14.38 -2.86
C ILE A 293 18.05 14.75 -3.26
N ALA A 294 17.72 16.03 -3.33
CA ALA A 294 16.39 16.48 -3.74
C ALA A 294 16.06 16.07 -5.20
N ALA A 295 17.02 16.20 -6.12
CA ALA A 295 16.85 15.81 -7.52
C ALA A 295 16.66 14.29 -7.66
N ALA A 296 17.49 13.51 -6.96
CA ALA A 296 17.42 12.05 -7.00
C ALA A 296 16.16 11.51 -6.32
N TRP A 297 15.59 12.23 -5.35
CA TRP A 297 14.52 11.71 -4.50
C TRP A 297 13.34 11.15 -5.29
N GLN A 298 12.80 11.89 -6.27
CA GLN A 298 11.65 11.40 -7.01
C GLN A 298 11.96 10.18 -7.88
N ILE A 299 13.20 10.08 -8.37
CA ILE A 299 13.68 8.90 -9.12
C ILE A 299 13.75 7.69 -8.16
N LEU A 300 14.26 7.89 -6.95
CA LEU A 300 14.29 6.87 -5.90
C LEU A 300 12.88 6.45 -5.45
N VAL A 301 11.90 7.36 -5.50
CA VAL A 301 10.49 7.06 -5.24
C VAL A 301 9.92 6.12 -6.30
N ILE A 302 10.18 6.40 -7.58
CA ILE A 302 9.73 5.55 -8.70
C ILE A 302 10.24 4.10 -8.55
N PHE A 303 11.51 3.93 -8.19
CA PHE A 303 12.10 2.60 -8.02
C PHE A 303 11.90 2.00 -6.62
N GLY A 304 11.18 2.67 -5.72
CA GLY A 304 11.00 2.23 -4.33
C GLY A 304 12.25 2.28 -3.45
N VAL A 305 13.41 2.63 -4.01
CA VAL A 305 14.72 2.68 -3.33
C VAL A 305 14.74 3.71 -2.18
N HIS A 306 13.87 4.73 -2.24
CA HIS A 306 13.74 5.73 -1.19
C HIS A 306 13.42 5.15 0.21
N TRP A 307 12.79 3.97 0.28
CA TRP A 307 12.56 3.26 1.56
C TRP A 307 13.86 2.92 2.29
N GLY A 308 14.96 2.67 1.56
CA GLY A 308 16.28 2.49 2.17
C GLY A 308 16.82 3.75 2.86
N PHE A 309 16.40 4.95 2.42
CA PHE A 309 16.78 6.20 3.07
C PHE A 309 15.94 6.48 4.31
N VAL A 310 14.73 5.93 4.43
CA VAL A 310 13.89 6.06 5.63
C VAL A 310 14.61 5.51 6.86
N THR A 311 15.29 4.36 6.74
CA THR A 311 16.09 3.81 7.84
C THR A 311 17.27 4.71 8.22
N VAL A 312 17.88 5.36 7.23
CA VAL A 312 18.96 6.32 7.46
C VAL A 312 18.42 7.56 8.19
N PHE A 313 17.26 8.10 7.80
CA PHE A 313 16.68 9.26 8.48
C PHE A 313 16.36 9.00 9.95
N ILE A 314 15.80 7.82 10.23
CA ILE A 314 15.50 7.41 11.61
C ILE A 314 16.80 7.25 12.38
N ASN A 315 17.83 6.69 11.76
CA ASN A 315 19.12 6.55 12.40
C ASN A 315 19.77 7.91 12.70
N ASP A 316 19.78 8.83 11.73
CA ASP A 316 20.24 10.21 11.91
C ASP A 316 19.53 10.88 13.09
N ILE A 317 18.19 10.78 13.14
CA ILE A 317 17.39 11.36 14.23
C ILE A 317 17.72 10.67 15.57
N SER A 318 17.95 9.36 15.58
CA SER A 318 18.28 8.62 16.79
C SER A 318 19.68 8.93 17.33
N VAL A 319 20.67 9.05 16.45
CA VAL A 319 22.09 9.21 16.81
C VAL A 319 22.46 10.69 16.97
N MET A 320 22.03 11.54 16.03
CA MET A 320 22.35 12.97 15.99
C MET A 320 21.23 13.87 16.54
N GLY A 321 20.05 13.31 16.84
CA GLY A 321 18.87 14.09 17.23
C GLY A 321 18.16 14.80 16.07
N ARG A 322 18.73 14.74 14.85
CA ARG A 322 18.23 15.43 13.67
C ARG A 322 18.68 14.74 12.38
N SER A 323 17.97 14.93 11.27
CA SER A 323 18.39 14.46 9.93
C SER A 323 18.42 15.59 8.91
N TYR A 324 19.62 15.85 8.36
CA TYR A 324 19.84 16.79 7.26
C TYR A 324 19.36 16.21 5.92
N LEU A 325 19.55 14.91 5.70
CA LEU A 325 19.11 14.23 4.47
C LEU A 325 17.59 14.28 4.32
N LYS A 326 16.87 14.09 5.41
CA LYS A 326 15.40 14.20 5.40
C LYS A 326 14.97 15.59 4.96
N ALA A 327 15.54 16.65 5.55
CA ALA A 327 15.25 18.02 5.16
C ALA A 327 15.61 18.28 3.69
N ALA A 328 16.79 17.84 3.24
CA ALA A 328 17.25 17.98 1.86
C ALA A 328 16.34 17.28 0.85
N SER A 329 15.71 16.16 1.21
CA SER A 329 14.81 15.43 0.31
C SER A 329 13.44 16.07 0.12
N SER A 330 12.92 16.80 1.13
CA SER A 330 11.54 17.32 1.15
C SER A 330 11.17 18.28 0.00
N PRO A 331 12.04 19.16 -0.51
CA PRO A 331 11.70 20.04 -1.63
C PRO A 331 11.21 19.31 -2.88
N SER A 332 11.58 18.04 -3.06
CA SER A 332 11.11 17.22 -4.19
C SER A 332 9.59 17.05 -4.21
N VAL A 333 8.94 16.91 -3.06
CA VAL A 333 7.48 16.79 -2.94
C VAL A 333 6.78 18.07 -3.38
N PHE A 334 7.32 19.22 -2.95
CA PHE A 334 6.78 20.53 -3.34
C PHE A 334 7.06 20.83 -4.81
N ALA A 335 8.19 20.37 -5.37
CA ALA A 335 8.44 20.46 -6.80
C ALA A 335 7.43 19.65 -7.61
N GLN A 336 7.08 18.43 -7.20
CA GLN A 336 6.03 17.65 -7.86
C GLN A 336 4.67 18.37 -7.79
N SER A 337 4.33 18.94 -6.62
CA SER A 337 3.12 19.74 -6.46
C SER A 337 3.08 20.93 -7.43
N GLY A 338 4.20 21.64 -7.61
CA GLY A 338 4.30 22.74 -8.58
C GLY A 338 4.10 22.29 -10.03
N ALA A 339 4.67 21.15 -10.42
CA ALA A 339 4.49 20.60 -11.77
C ALA A 339 3.05 20.13 -12.02
N LEU A 340 2.42 19.49 -11.02
CA LEU A 340 1.02 19.06 -11.12
C LEU A 340 0.08 20.26 -11.25
N LEU A 341 0.32 21.33 -10.49
CA LEU A 341 -0.43 22.57 -10.63
C LEU A 341 -0.24 23.18 -12.01
N ALA A 342 0.98 23.20 -12.56
CA ALA A 342 1.23 23.69 -13.90
C ALA A 342 0.49 22.86 -14.97
N VAL A 343 0.49 21.54 -14.85
CA VAL A 343 -0.26 20.67 -15.75
C VAL A 343 -1.76 20.95 -15.65
N MET A 344 -2.31 21.06 -14.44
CA MET A 344 -3.73 21.39 -14.22
C MET A 344 -4.13 22.74 -14.84
N LEU A 345 -3.26 23.76 -14.73
CA LEU A 345 -3.53 25.09 -15.26
C LEU A 345 -3.38 25.16 -16.79
N ARG A 346 -2.41 24.41 -17.35
CA ARG A 346 -2.07 24.47 -18.78
C ARG A 346 -2.91 23.52 -19.63
N THR A 347 -3.34 22.38 -19.09
CA THR A 347 -3.99 21.35 -19.90
C THR A 347 -5.43 21.71 -20.28
N LYS A 348 -5.81 21.36 -21.51
CA LYS A 348 -7.19 21.49 -22.02
C LYS A 348 -8.00 20.21 -21.85
N ASP A 349 -7.35 19.06 -21.69
CA ASP A 349 -8.01 17.78 -21.46
C ASP A 349 -8.66 17.76 -20.06
N LYS A 350 -9.99 17.58 -20.01
CA LYS A 350 -10.75 17.62 -18.75
C LYS A 350 -10.35 16.49 -17.79
N LYS A 351 -10.00 15.31 -18.29
CA LYS A 351 -9.58 14.17 -17.47
C LYS A 351 -8.19 14.41 -16.88
N LEU A 352 -7.24 14.84 -17.71
CA LEU A 352 -5.89 15.18 -17.26
C LEU A 352 -5.91 16.35 -16.27
N LYS A 353 -6.79 17.34 -16.49
CA LYS A 353 -7.00 18.46 -15.56
C LYS A 353 -7.52 18.00 -14.21
N ALA A 354 -8.55 17.16 -14.20
CA ALA A 354 -9.12 16.61 -12.97
C ALA A 354 -8.12 15.72 -12.22
N LEU A 355 -7.37 14.88 -12.94
CA LEU A 355 -6.32 14.04 -12.37
C LEU A 355 -5.17 14.88 -11.80
N ALA A 356 -4.66 15.85 -12.57
CA ALA A 356 -3.61 16.77 -12.10
C ALA A 356 -4.05 17.59 -10.89
N GLY A 357 -5.30 18.06 -10.86
CA GLY A 357 -5.85 18.81 -9.73
C GLY A 357 -6.01 17.97 -8.45
N SER A 358 -6.60 16.78 -8.56
CA SER A 358 -6.77 15.90 -7.40
C SER A 358 -5.42 15.43 -6.83
N THR A 359 -4.47 15.08 -7.71
CA THR A 359 -3.14 14.62 -7.31
C THR A 359 -2.23 15.77 -6.84
N PHE A 360 -2.43 17.00 -7.32
CA PHE A 360 -1.79 18.20 -6.77
C PHE A 360 -2.15 18.42 -5.30
N ILE A 361 -3.44 18.29 -4.96
CA ILE A 361 -3.86 18.41 -3.56
C ILE A 361 -3.22 17.31 -2.72
N ALA A 362 -3.24 16.06 -3.20
CA ALA A 362 -2.62 14.93 -2.51
C ALA A 362 -1.11 15.13 -2.30
N SER A 363 -0.40 15.65 -3.30
CA SER A 363 1.05 15.86 -3.23
C SER A 363 1.44 16.95 -2.24
N LEU A 364 0.60 17.95 -2.02
CA LEU A 364 0.81 18.99 -1.02
C LEU A 364 0.85 18.43 0.42
N PHE A 365 0.20 17.28 0.62
CA PHE A 365 0.18 16.52 1.87
C PHE A 365 1.15 15.33 1.87
N GLY A 366 2.05 15.24 0.88
CA GLY A 366 3.12 14.24 0.84
C GLY A 366 2.83 12.99 0.03
N ILE A 367 1.63 12.87 -0.54
CA ILE A 367 1.25 11.73 -1.39
C ILE A 367 1.53 12.08 -2.85
N THR A 368 2.70 11.68 -3.36
CA THR A 368 3.17 12.10 -4.69
C THR A 368 2.95 11.04 -5.77
N GLU A 369 2.80 9.78 -5.38
CA GLU A 369 2.77 8.61 -6.25
C GLU A 369 1.66 8.70 -7.30
N PRO A 370 0.40 9.03 -6.96
CA PRO A 370 -0.66 9.15 -7.97
C PRO A 370 -0.37 10.23 -9.00
N GLY A 371 0.23 11.35 -8.59
CA GLY A 371 0.57 12.46 -9.49
C GLY A 371 1.79 12.16 -10.36
N VAL A 372 2.79 11.49 -9.78
CA VAL A 372 4.01 11.12 -10.51
C VAL A 372 3.69 10.09 -11.59
N TYR A 373 3.03 8.98 -11.24
CA TYR A 373 2.69 7.93 -12.20
C TYR A 373 1.53 8.32 -13.12
N GLY A 374 0.55 9.05 -12.60
CA GLY A 374 -0.65 9.43 -13.36
C GLY A 374 -0.44 10.60 -14.31
N VAL A 375 0.51 11.49 -14.01
CA VAL A 375 0.64 12.78 -14.71
C VAL A 375 2.07 13.09 -15.10
N THR A 376 2.95 13.41 -14.14
CA THR A 376 4.23 14.06 -14.48
C THR A 376 5.17 13.14 -15.24
N LEU A 377 5.28 11.87 -14.83
CA LEU A 377 6.14 10.87 -15.49
C LEU A 377 5.61 10.50 -16.88
N LYS A 378 4.29 10.34 -17.04
CA LYS A 378 3.65 10.09 -18.35
C LYS A 378 3.96 11.21 -19.34
N LEU A 379 3.90 12.45 -18.88
CA LEU A 379 4.17 13.64 -19.71
C LEU A 379 5.67 13.94 -19.90
N LYS A 380 6.56 13.26 -19.16
CA LYS A 380 8.04 13.38 -19.18
C LYS A 380 8.60 14.77 -18.87
N LYS A 381 8.27 15.79 -19.66
CA LYS A 381 8.73 17.17 -19.52
C LYS A 381 8.39 17.75 -18.13
N PRO A 382 7.14 17.64 -17.61
CA PRO A 382 6.81 18.13 -16.27
C PRO A 382 7.60 17.43 -15.17
N PHE A 383 7.88 16.13 -15.33
CA PHE A 383 8.71 15.39 -14.37
C PHE A 383 10.14 15.91 -14.33
N VAL A 384 10.76 16.14 -15.49
CA VAL A 384 12.12 16.70 -15.56
C VAL A 384 12.18 18.11 -14.97
N CYS A 385 11.18 18.96 -15.26
CA CYS A 385 11.07 20.29 -14.66
C CYS A 385 10.98 20.22 -13.13
N ALA A 386 10.18 19.29 -12.60
CA ALA A 386 10.09 19.06 -11.16
C ALA A 386 11.41 18.57 -10.55
N VAL A 387 12.16 17.69 -11.21
CA VAL A 387 13.48 17.23 -10.73
C VAL A 387 14.48 18.38 -10.67
N ILE A 388 14.53 19.25 -11.68
CA ILE A 388 15.41 20.43 -11.70
C ILE A 388 15.03 21.40 -10.59
N ALA A 389 13.73 21.68 -10.44
CA ALA A 389 13.24 22.56 -9.40
C ALA A 389 13.49 22.00 -7.98
N ALA A 390 13.36 20.68 -7.81
CA ALA A 390 13.71 19.99 -6.58
C ALA A 390 15.20 20.21 -6.25
N ALA A 391 16.10 20.08 -7.24
CA ALA A 391 17.52 20.35 -7.05
C ALA A 391 17.78 21.79 -6.55
N MET A 392 17.09 22.76 -7.13
CA MET A 392 17.21 24.17 -6.72
C MET A 392 16.70 24.41 -5.30
N GLY A 393 15.53 23.85 -4.95
CA GLY A 393 15.02 23.91 -3.59
C GLY A 393 15.95 23.20 -2.59
N GLY A 394 16.43 22.01 -2.94
CA GLY A 394 17.40 21.23 -2.16
C GLY A 394 18.71 21.98 -1.92
N ALA A 395 19.21 22.73 -2.91
CA ALA A 395 20.38 23.59 -2.77
C ALA A 395 20.17 24.67 -1.69
N VAL A 396 19.00 25.30 -1.67
CA VAL A 396 18.64 26.33 -0.67
C VAL A 396 18.53 25.71 0.73
N VAL A 397 17.88 24.55 0.85
CA VAL A 397 17.79 23.80 2.11
C VAL A 397 19.19 23.41 2.61
N GLY A 398 20.04 22.93 1.71
CA GLY A 398 21.43 22.58 1.98
C GLY A 398 22.25 23.77 2.48
N TYR A 399 22.14 24.92 1.79
CA TYR A 399 22.78 26.18 2.17
C TYR A 399 22.36 26.63 3.58
N ALA A 400 21.07 26.56 3.88
CA ALA A 400 20.52 26.93 5.18
C ALA A 400 20.81 25.91 6.29
N LYS A 401 21.44 24.77 5.96
CA LYS A 401 21.70 23.65 6.86
C LYS A 401 20.44 23.20 7.61
N SER A 402 19.31 23.21 6.92
CA SER A 402 18.04 22.80 7.54
C SER A 402 18.07 21.33 7.93
N SER A 403 17.35 21.00 9.00
CA SER A 403 17.28 19.62 9.49
C SER A 403 15.88 19.27 9.98
N ALA A 404 15.58 17.98 10.05
CA ALA A 404 14.35 17.46 10.63
C ALA A 404 14.63 16.87 12.02
N ILE A 405 13.81 17.20 13.02
CA ILE A 405 13.93 16.71 14.40
C ILE A 405 13.06 15.47 14.67
N SER A 406 12.21 15.08 13.72
CA SER A 406 11.34 13.91 13.83
C SER A 406 10.99 13.33 12.47
N MET A 407 10.24 12.22 12.47
CA MET A 407 9.74 11.56 11.29
C MET A 407 8.34 12.05 10.90
N GLY A 408 7.99 11.81 9.63
CA GLY A 408 6.77 12.29 9.02
C GLY A 408 6.90 12.26 7.50
N MET A 409 5.77 12.12 6.81
CA MET A 409 5.70 12.21 5.35
C MET A 409 5.89 13.68 4.96
N PRO A 410 6.87 14.04 4.12
CA PRO A 410 7.11 15.45 3.80
C PRO A 410 5.87 16.08 3.16
N GLY A 411 5.29 17.09 3.80
CA GLY A 411 4.12 17.82 3.30
C GLY A 411 3.78 19.00 4.20
N LEU A 412 2.69 19.72 3.89
CA LEU A 412 2.28 20.90 4.67
C LEU A 412 1.99 20.59 6.14
N LEU A 413 1.36 19.45 6.42
CA LEU A 413 1.00 19.06 7.79
C LEU A 413 2.22 18.72 8.65
N THR A 414 3.34 18.36 8.02
CA THR A 414 4.55 17.95 8.73
C THR A 414 5.61 19.04 8.76
N LEU A 415 5.33 20.27 8.33
CA LEU A 415 6.26 21.39 8.47
C LEU A 415 6.83 21.54 9.89
N PRO A 416 6.06 21.32 10.98
CA PRO A 416 6.59 21.43 12.34
C PRO A 416 7.78 20.50 12.64
N ILE A 417 7.93 19.36 11.95
CA ILE A 417 9.04 18.43 12.20
C ILE A 417 10.40 18.99 11.76
N PHE A 418 10.41 20.06 10.96
CA PHE A 418 11.61 20.74 10.49
C PHE A 418 11.93 21.98 11.33
N TYR A 419 11.15 22.24 12.38
CA TYR A 419 11.35 23.40 13.23
C TYR A 419 12.69 23.31 13.98
N GLY A 420 13.48 24.37 13.92
CA GLY A 420 14.82 24.44 14.49
C GLY A 420 15.79 25.20 13.59
N GLU A 421 17.06 24.80 13.64
CA GLU A 421 18.14 25.41 12.86
C GLU A 421 17.86 25.27 11.35
N GLY A 422 17.93 26.38 10.63
CA GLY A 422 17.69 26.42 9.18
C GLY A 422 16.22 26.29 8.75
N PHE A 423 15.24 26.36 9.67
CA PHE A 423 13.82 26.21 9.35
C PHE A 423 13.32 27.23 8.31
N LEU A 424 13.70 28.51 8.41
CA LEU A 424 13.29 29.51 7.43
C LEU A 424 13.84 29.17 6.03
N GLY A 425 15.09 28.72 5.94
CA GLY A 425 15.67 28.28 4.69
C GLY A 425 15.02 27.01 4.14
N PHE A 426 14.50 26.14 5.00
CA PHE A 426 13.69 24.99 4.59
C PHE A 426 12.40 25.43 3.88
N ILE A 427 11.66 26.37 4.49
CA ILE A 427 10.44 26.94 3.91
C ILE A 427 10.75 27.60 2.57
N ILE A 428 11.80 28.44 2.51
CA ILE A 428 12.22 29.10 1.27
C ILE A 428 12.57 28.05 0.22
N GLY A 429 13.33 27.01 0.56
CA GLY A 429 13.68 25.93 -0.36
C GLY A 429 12.47 25.18 -0.91
N CYS A 430 11.46 24.90 -0.09
CA CYS A 430 10.21 24.28 -0.52
C CYS A 430 9.40 25.19 -1.45
N VAL A 431 9.31 26.48 -1.14
CA VAL A 431 8.64 27.48 -1.99
C VAL A 431 9.38 27.65 -3.31
N VAL A 432 10.71 27.71 -3.30
CA VAL A 432 11.54 27.78 -4.53
C VAL A 432 11.28 26.54 -5.39
N ALA A 433 11.34 25.34 -4.82
CA ALA A 433 11.05 24.11 -5.55
C ALA A 433 9.66 24.12 -6.18
N PHE A 434 8.64 24.55 -5.42
CA PHE A 434 7.28 24.67 -5.91
C PHE A 434 7.13 25.66 -7.08
N VAL A 435 7.58 26.90 -6.87
CA VAL A 435 7.40 28.01 -7.82
C VAL A 435 8.23 27.79 -9.07
N VAL A 436 9.48 27.35 -8.94
CA VAL A 436 10.33 27.05 -10.09
C VAL A 436 9.75 25.90 -10.90
N SER A 437 9.26 24.84 -10.25
CA SER A 437 8.64 23.71 -10.96
C SER A 437 7.40 24.14 -11.74
N LEU A 438 6.55 24.95 -11.11
CA LEU A 438 5.37 25.54 -11.74
C LEU A 438 5.77 26.36 -12.98
N ILE A 439 6.69 27.31 -12.82
CA ILE A 439 7.11 28.21 -13.90
C ILE A 439 7.80 27.44 -15.03
N LEU A 440 8.75 26.55 -14.72
CA LEU A 440 9.46 25.76 -15.73
C LEU A 440 8.48 24.90 -16.52
N THR A 441 7.55 24.23 -15.86
CA THR A 441 6.54 23.41 -16.53
C THR A 441 5.59 24.27 -17.37
N MET A 442 5.23 25.46 -16.89
CA MET A 442 4.42 26.43 -17.64
C MET A 442 5.13 27.01 -18.85
N ILE A 443 6.46 27.15 -18.84
CA ILE A 443 7.24 27.65 -19.99
C ILE A 443 7.50 26.51 -20.98
N VAL A 444 8.13 25.42 -20.52
CA VAL A 444 8.55 24.29 -21.37
C VAL A 444 7.35 23.60 -22.02
N GLY A 445 6.28 23.43 -21.26
CA GLY A 445 5.09 22.74 -21.72
C GLY A 445 5.25 21.24 -21.88
N PHE A 446 4.19 20.62 -22.37
CA PHE A 446 4.09 19.19 -22.56
C PHE A 446 3.15 18.87 -23.71
N ASP A 447 3.38 17.73 -24.34
CA ASP A 447 2.57 17.24 -25.44
C ASP A 447 1.37 16.51 -24.83
N GLU A 448 0.16 16.98 -25.12
CA GLU A 448 -1.06 16.35 -24.63
C GLU A 448 -1.34 15.08 -25.44
N PRO A 449 -1.60 13.93 -24.80
CA PRO A 449 -1.91 12.68 -25.51
C PRO A 449 -3.13 12.76 -26.44
N ASN A 450 -4.04 13.72 -26.22
CA ASN A 450 -5.31 13.87 -26.96
C ASN A 450 -5.65 15.33 -27.34
N ALA A 451 -4.68 16.16 -27.72
CA ALA A 451 -5.01 17.51 -28.21
C ALA A 451 -5.64 17.48 -29.62
N PRO A 452 -6.82 18.08 -29.85
CA PRO A 452 -7.23 18.47 -31.20
C PRO A 452 -6.19 19.43 -31.77
N PRO A 453 -5.88 19.39 -33.09
CA PRO A 453 -4.91 20.30 -33.67
C PRO A 453 -5.32 21.75 -33.37
N ALA A 454 -4.42 22.52 -32.78
CA ALA A 454 -4.68 23.90 -32.43
C ALA A 454 -4.96 24.72 -33.69
N ALA A 455 -6.08 25.45 -33.67
CA ALA A 455 -6.47 26.40 -34.69
C ALA A 455 -5.32 27.38 -34.99
N GLN A 456 -4.78 27.31 -36.20
CA GLN A 456 -4.04 28.41 -36.81
C GLN A 456 -5.04 29.32 -37.52
N SER A 457 -4.85 30.63 -37.32
CA SER A 457 -5.63 31.73 -37.88
C SER A 457 -5.71 31.71 -39.43
N PRO A 458 -6.72 32.39 -40.01
CA PRO A 458 -7.24 32.05 -41.34
C PRO A 458 -6.34 32.54 -42.47
N VAL A 459 -6.03 31.66 -43.41
CA VAL A 459 -5.60 32.04 -44.75
C VAL A 459 -6.74 31.72 -45.71
N THR A 460 -7.17 32.76 -46.42
CA THR A 460 -8.24 32.86 -47.41
C THR A 460 -8.28 31.70 -48.42
N PRO A 461 -9.47 31.22 -48.83
CA PRO A 461 -9.57 30.12 -49.78
C PRO A 461 -9.31 30.59 -51.22
N ALA A 462 -8.53 29.81 -51.97
CA ALA A 462 -8.48 29.86 -53.44
C ALA A 462 -8.76 28.45 -54.00
N PRO A 463 -9.47 28.35 -55.14
CA PRO A 463 -10.29 27.19 -55.44
C PRO A 463 -9.49 26.03 -56.05
N ALA A 464 -10.11 24.86 -55.88
CA ALA A 464 -9.68 23.54 -56.31
C ALA A 464 -9.12 23.47 -57.74
N LYS A 465 -8.07 22.67 -57.89
CA LYS A 465 -7.86 21.87 -59.09
C LYS A 465 -7.65 20.40 -58.71
N SER A 466 -8.43 19.59 -59.40
CA SER A 466 -8.45 18.14 -59.41
C SER A 466 -7.15 17.56 -59.96
N ASP A 467 -7.03 16.26 -59.73
CA ASP A 467 -6.12 15.30 -60.36
C ASP A 467 -4.81 15.04 -59.64
N ALA A 468 -4.81 13.95 -58.87
CA ALA A 468 -3.70 13.00 -58.85
C ALA A 468 -4.16 11.66 -58.27
N SER A 469 -4.36 10.70 -59.17
CA SER A 469 -3.88 9.31 -59.06
C SER A 469 -3.66 8.75 -57.66
N VAL A 470 -4.56 7.84 -57.30
CA VAL A 470 -4.40 6.86 -56.23
C VAL A 470 -3.22 5.94 -56.58
N GLU A 471 -2.07 6.17 -55.97
CA GLU A 471 -0.99 5.19 -55.92
C GLU A 471 -0.97 4.49 -54.56
N THR A 472 -1.29 3.21 -54.65
CA THR A 472 -1.51 2.26 -53.57
C THR A 472 -0.24 2.01 -52.77
N THR A 473 -0.10 2.62 -51.58
CA THR A 473 0.81 2.07 -50.57
C THR A 473 0.04 1.02 -49.76
N ARG A 474 0.20 -0.25 -50.16
CA ARG A 474 -0.20 -1.43 -49.37
C ARG A 474 0.49 -1.37 -48.01
N LEU A 475 -0.20 -0.86 -46.99
CA LEU A 475 0.06 -1.26 -45.62
C LEU A 475 -0.44 -2.70 -45.48
N ALA A 476 0.49 -3.59 -45.15
CA ALA A 476 0.24 -5.00 -44.90
C ALA A 476 -0.89 -5.18 -43.88
N ALA A 477 -1.85 -6.04 -44.24
CA ALA A 477 -2.92 -6.47 -43.37
C ALA A 477 -2.32 -7.19 -42.14
N MET A 478 -2.39 -6.54 -40.97
CA MET A 478 -2.47 -7.23 -39.69
C MET A 478 -3.96 -7.43 -39.39
N PRO A 479 -4.37 -8.55 -38.76
CA PRO A 479 -5.77 -8.87 -38.58
C PRO A 479 -6.45 -7.79 -37.72
N ALA A 480 -7.49 -7.17 -38.26
CA ALA A 480 -8.40 -6.32 -37.50
C ALA A 480 -9.13 -7.22 -36.48
N PHE A 481 -8.74 -7.18 -35.22
CA PHE A 481 -9.48 -7.82 -34.14
C PHE A 481 -10.69 -6.96 -33.81
N SER A 482 -11.77 -7.12 -34.56
CA SER A 482 -13.05 -6.51 -34.19
C SER A 482 -13.79 -7.40 -33.19
N GLN A 483 -14.02 -6.92 -31.97
CA GLN A 483 -14.86 -7.61 -30.98
C GLN A 483 -16.14 -6.82 -30.71
N GLN A 484 -17.27 -7.52 -30.77
CA GLN A 484 -18.58 -7.00 -30.40
C GLN A 484 -19.00 -7.52 -29.03
N ILE A 485 -19.50 -6.63 -28.18
CA ILE A 485 -19.96 -6.91 -26.83
C ILE A 485 -21.47 -6.70 -26.79
N GLY A 486 -22.20 -7.76 -26.43
CA GLY A 486 -23.66 -7.73 -26.31
C GLY A 486 -24.14 -7.02 -25.05
N SER A 487 -25.41 -6.62 -25.01
CA SER A 487 -26.05 -6.15 -23.80
C SER A 487 -26.18 -7.32 -22.82
N PRO A 488 -25.74 -7.19 -21.56
CA PRO A 488 -25.87 -8.28 -20.59
C PRO A 488 -27.29 -8.42 -20.05
N VAL A 489 -28.17 -7.43 -20.27
CA VAL A 489 -29.56 -7.45 -19.77
C VAL A 489 -30.48 -6.72 -20.74
N LYS A 490 -31.75 -7.11 -20.77
CA LYS A 490 -32.78 -6.33 -21.46
C LYS A 490 -33.05 -5.03 -20.71
N GLY A 491 -33.01 -3.89 -21.41
CA GLY A 491 -33.22 -2.61 -20.77
C GLY A 491 -33.08 -1.39 -21.65
N GLU A 492 -33.19 -0.23 -21.03
CA GLU A 492 -32.92 1.07 -21.66
C GLU A 492 -31.43 1.41 -21.53
N LEU A 493 -30.78 1.79 -22.63
CA LEU A 493 -29.40 2.28 -22.59
C LEU A 493 -29.36 3.66 -21.95
N VAL A 494 -28.48 3.80 -20.97
CA VAL A 494 -28.18 5.05 -20.28
C VAL A 494 -26.73 5.40 -20.60
N PRO A 495 -26.46 6.59 -21.18
CA PRO A 495 -25.09 7.06 -21.35
C PRO A 495 -24.35 7.02 -20.01
N LEU A 496 -23.12 6.53 -19.99
CA LEU A 496 -22.38 6.37 -18.74
C LEU A 496 -22.24 7.70 -17.98
N ALA A 497 -22.17 8.83 -18.70
CA ALA A 497 -22.13 10.17 -18.13
C ALA A 497 -23.39 10.60 -17.36
N ASP A 498 -24.54 9.97 -17.62
CA ASP A 498 -25.83 10.26 -17.00
C ASP A 498 -26.14 9.34 -15.79
N VAL A 499 -25.21 8.44 -15.46
CA VAL A 499 -25.31 7.56 -14.28
C VAL A 499 -25.03 8.38 -13.02
N ASP A 500 -25.90 8.27 -12.01
CA ASP A 500 -25.77 8.98 -10.72
C ASP A 500 -24.72 8.33 -9.79
N ASP A 501 -23.52 8.14 -10.33
CA ASP A 501 -22.33 7.65 -9.63
C ASP A 501 -21.07 8.27 -10.25
N LYS A 502 -20.27 8.98 -9.44
CA LYS A 502 -19.08 9.70 -9.94
C LYS A 502 -17.96 8.78 -10.43
N VAL A 503 -17.87 7.56 -9.91
CA VAL A 503 -16.84 6.60 -10.30
C VAL A 503 -17.13 6.10 -11.72
N PHE A 504 -18.36 5.70 -12.01
CA PHE A 504 -18.75 5.27 -13.36
C PHE A 504 -18.89 6.43 -14.35
N SER A 505 -19.59 7.51 -13.99
CA SER A 505 -19.83 8.64 -14.90
C SER A 505 -18.59 9.42 -15.30
N SER A 506 -17.52 9.38 -14.51
CA SER A 506 -16.22 9.96 -14.87
C SER A 506 -15.44 9.13 -15.90
N GLY A 507 -15.83 7.86 -16.10
CA GLY A 507 -15.12 6.90 -16.95
C GLY A 507 -13.74 6.51 -16.42
N ILE A 508 -13.47 6.68 -15.11
CA ILE A 508 -12.18 6.33 -14.49
C ILE A 508 -11.94 4.82 -14.46
N VAL A 509 -13.01 4.02 -14.39
CA VAL A 509 -12.98 2.55 -14.42
C VAL A 509 -12.81 2.02 -15.85
N GLY A 510 -13.18 2.82 -16.85
CA GLY A 510 -13.15 2.46 -18.26
C GLY A 510 -14.29 3.13 -19.04
N PRO A 511 -14.16 3.27 -20.38
CA PRO A 511 -15.29 3.65 -21.22
C PRO A 511 -16.32 2.52 -21.28
N GLY A 512 -17.58 2.89 -21.50
CA GLY A 512 -18.67 1.93 -21.49
C GLY A 512 -20.03 2.60 -21.62
N ILE A 513 -21.06 1.82 -21.33
CA ILE A 513 -22.46 2.25 -21.35
C ILE A 513 -23.18 1.56 -20.20
N ALA A 514 -24.21 2.19 -19.65
CA ALA A 514 -25.03 1.59 -18.63
C ALA A 514 -26.37 1.12 -19.21
N VAL A 515 -26.97 0.12 -18.57
CA VAL A 515 -28.29 -0.39 -18.94
C VAL A 515 -29.19 -0.28 -17.72
N ARG A 516 -30.37 0.30 -17.88
CA ARG A 516 -31.43 0.24 -16.86
C ARG A 516 -32.23 -1.05 -17.07
N PRO A 517 -32.04 -2.07 -16.22
CA PRO A 517 -32.60 -3.40 -16.45
C PRO A 517 -34.13 -3.39 -16.33
N GLN A 518 -34.79 -4.22 -17.13
CA GLN A 518 -36.22 -4.52 -17.03
C GLN A 518 -36.49 -5.92 -16.46
N GLU A 519 -35.43 -6.68 -16.19
CA GLU A 519 -35.49 -8.03 -15.64
C GLU A 519 -34.33 -8.28 -14.68
N GLY A 520 -34.54 -9.20 -13.73
CA GLY A 520 -33.60 -9.55 -12.67
C GLY A 520 -32.49 -10.53 -13.08
N ARG A 521 -32.00 -10.47 -14.31
CA ARG A 521 -31.04 -11.46 -14.86
C ARG A 521 -29.96 -10.80 -15.70
N ILE A 522 -28.70 -11.13 -15.40
CA ILE A 522 -27.52 -10.73 -16.18
C ILE A 522 -27.00 -11.94 -16.95
N TYR A 523 -26.74 -11.76 -18.23
CA TYR A 523 -26.17 -12.75 -19.14
C TYR A 523 -24.79 -12.32 -19.63
N SER A 524 -23.96 -13.29 -20.03
CA SER A 524 -22.64 -13.00 -20.56
C SER A 524 -22.73 -12.27 -21.91
N PRO A 525 -22.06 -11.12 -22.06
CA PRO A 525 -22.09 -10.36 -23.30
C PRO A 525 -21.14 -10.92 -24.38
N VAL A 526 -20.23 -11.83 -24.00
CA VAL A 526 -19.17 -12.40 -24.84
C VAL A 526 -18.86 -13.85 -24.46
N ASP A 527 -18.13 -14.57 -25.33
CA ASP A 527 -17.45 -15.81 -24.96
C ASP A 527 -16.14 -15.49 -24.24
N GLY A 528 -15.86 -16.13 -23.11
CA GLY A 528 -14.66 -15.84 -22.31
C GLY A 528 -14.56 -16.61 -21.00
N VAL A 529 -13.77 -16.08 -20.08
CA VAL A 529 -13.56 -16.63 -18.74
C VAL A 529 -13.95 -15.59 -17.70
N ILE A 530 -14.59 -16.02 -16.61
CA ILE A 530 -14.87 -15.15 -15.47
C ILE A 530 -13.54 -14.80 -14.79
N ALA A 531 -13.14 -13.54 -14.93
CA ALA A 531 -11.88 -13.02 -14.40
C ALA A 531 -11.97 -12.66 -12.92
N SER A 532 -13.16 -12.25 -12.46
CA SER A 532 -13.38 -11.94 -11.05
C SER A 532 -14.86 -12.02 -10.68
N THR A 533 -15.13 -12.50 -9.48
CA THR A 533 -16.45 -12.43 -8.84
C THR A 533 -16.32 -11.67 -7.51
N PHE A 534 -17.40 -11.04 -7.07
CA PHE A 534 -17.42 -10.26 -5.84
C PHE A 534 -18.30 -10.94 -4.80
N ALA A 535 -17.89 -10.93 -3.53
CA ALA A 535 -18.59 -11.64 -2.44
C ALA A 535 -20.07 -11.23 -2.30
N SER A 536 -20.40 -9.95 -2.53
CA SER A 536 -21.77 -9.44 -2.52
C SER A 536 -22.53 -9.64 -3.84
N SER A 537 -21.95 -10.32 -4.82
CA SER A 537 -22.55 -10.66 -6.13
C SER A 537 -23.09 -9.48 -6.96
N HIS A 538 -22.73 -8.25 -6.58
CA HIS A 538 -23.17 -7.01 -7.21
C HIS A 538 -22.39 -6.66 -8.49
N ALA A 539 -21.30 -7.36 -8.79
CA ALA A 539 -20.49 -7.11 -9.97
C ALA A 539 -19.83 -8.41 -10.46
N ILE A 540 -19.41 -8.42 -11.72
CA ILE A 540 -18.66 -9.52 -12.32
C ILE A 540 -17.69 -9.01 -13.38
N GLY A 541 -16.46 -9.51 -13.34
CA GLY A 541 -15.43 -9.26 -14.35
C GLY A 541 -15.30 -10.43 -15.31
N ILE A 542 -15.27 -10.17 -16.61
CA ILE A 542 -15.18 -11.17 -17.68
C ILE A 542 -14.00 -10.81 -18.56
N ARG A 543 -13.07 -11.74 -18.79
CA ARG A 543 -12.06 -11.61 -19.84
C ARG A 543 -12.53 -12.39 -21.05
N SER A 544 -12.80 -11.69 -22.14
CA SER A 544 -13.23 -12.29 -23.39
C SER A 544 -12.14 -13.20 -23.98
N SER A 545 -12.54 -14.11 -24.86
CA SER A 545 -11.59 -14.98 -25.61
C SER A 545 -10.62 -14.18 -26.49
N ALA A 546 -10.96 -12.93 -26.83
CA ALA A 546 -10.11 -12.01 -27.58
C ALA A 546 -9.33 -11.03 -26.68
N GLY A 547 -9.41 -11.17 -25.35
CA GLY A 547 -8.61 -10.40 -24.39
C GLY A 547 -9.25 -9.10 -23.88
N VAL A 548 -10.50 -8.81 -24.21
CA VAL A 548 -11.23 -7.65 -23.66
C VAL A 548 -11.66 -7.94 -22.24
N GLU A 549 -11.32 -7.05 -21.31
CA GLU A 549 -11.76 -7.10 -19.92
C GLU A 549 -13.00 -6.25 -19.72
N ILE A 550 -14.09 -6.90 -19.33
CA ILE A 550 -15.43 -6.32 -19.21
C ILE A 550 -15.84 -6.40 -17.74
N LEU A 551 -16.20 -5.27 -17.14
CA LEU A 551 -16.81 -5.20 -15.83
C LEU A 551 -18.30 -4.88 -15.97
N ILE A 552 -19.15 -5.74 -15.44
CA ILE A 552 -20.59 -5.51 -15.30
C ILE A 552 -20.87 -5.24 -13.82
N HIS A 553 -21.41 -4.07 -13.50
CA HIS A 553 -21.74 -3.68 -12.13
C HIS A 553 -23.26 -3.53 -11.99
N VAL A 554 -23.92 -4.42 -11.25
CA VAL A 554 -25.37 -4.52 -11.15
C VAL A 554 -25.91 -3.56 -10.08
N GLY A 555 -26.50 -2.46 -10.54
CA GLY A 555 -26.99 -1.36 -9.70
C GLY A 555 -25.88 -0.51 -9.07
N ILE A 556 -26.22 0.69 -8.59
CA ILE A 556 -25.29 1.65 -8.00
C ILE A 556 -25.33 1.54 -6.47
N ASN A 557 -24.15 1.56 -5.83
CA ASN A 557 -23.97 1.41 -4.37
C ASN A 557 -24.53 0.09 -3.78
N THR A 558 -24.90 -0.88 -4.61
CA THR A 558 -25.51 -2.16 -4.22
C THR A 558 -24.56 -3.10 -3.46
N VAL A 559 -23.25 -2.81 -3.43
CA VAL A 559 -22.28 -3.48 -2.55
C VAL A 559 -22.70 -3.44 -1.08
N GLN A 560 -23.41 -2.37 -0.66
CA GLN A 560 -23.91 -2.18 0.71
C GLN A 560 -24.98 -3.21 1.11
N LEU A 561 -25.62 -3.88 0.14
CA LEU A 561 -26.58 -4.95 0.39
C LEU A 561 -25.91 -6.25 0.86
N GLN A 562 -24.57 -6.34 0.78
CA GLN A 562 -23.78 -7.48 1.26
C GLN A 562 -24.30 -8.84 0.72
N GLY A 563 -24.73 -8.88 -0.55
CA GLY A 563 -25.23 -10.08 -1.21
C GLY A 563 -26.73 -10.35 -1.03
N LYS A 564 -27.46 -9.54 -0.23
CA LYS A 564 -28.92 -9.65 -0.17
C LYS A 564 -29.53 -9.38 -1.54
N TYR A 565 -30.49 -10.23 -1.92
CA TYR A 565 -31.22 -10.19 -3.19
C TYR A 565 -30.42 -10.53 -4.45
N TYR A 566 -29.17 -11.00 -4.30
CA TYR A 566 -28.34 -11.47 -5.42
C TYR A 566 -28.04 -12.95 -5.32
N ARG A 567 -27.88 -13.60 -6.47
CA ARG A 567 -27.41 -14.98 -6.60
C ARG A 567 -26.46 -15.08 -7.79
N MET A 568 -25.18 -15.27 -7.51
CA MET A 568 -24.15 -15.58 -8.51
C MET A 568 -24.32 -17.02 -9.00
N GLN A 569 -24.27 -17.23 -10.32
CA GLN A 569 -24.43 -18.55 -10.95
C GLN A 569 -23.11 -19.15 -11.47
N VAL A 570 -22.02 -18.39 -11.39
CA VAL A 570 -20.68 -18.75 -11.91
C VAL A 570 -19.60 -18.45 -10.87
N ALA A 571 -18.46 -19.13 -10.96
CA ALA A 571 -17.28 -18.90 -10.13
C ALA A 571 -16.14 -18.26 -10.94
N GLU A 572 -15.17 -17.68 -10.24
CA GLU A 572 -13.93 -17.20 -10.87
C GLU A 572 -13.17 -18.35 -11.51
N GLY A 573 -12.74 -18.15 -12.76
CA GLY A 573 -12.10 -19.17 -13.59
C GLY A 573 -13.04 -19.99 -14.48
N ASP A 574 -14.36 -19.87 -14.33
CA ASP A 574 -15.32 -20.58 -15.20
C ASP A 574 -15.28 -20.04 -16.64
N GLU A 575 -15.30 -20.95 -17.63
CA GLU A 575 -15.55 -20.62 -19.03
C GLU A 575 -17.03 -20.33 -19.26
N VAL A 576 -17.35 -19.23 -19.94
CA VAL A 576 -18.72 -18.80 -20.24
C VAL A 576 -18.93 -18.52 -21.71
N LYS A 577 -20.13 -18.84 -22.20
CA LYS A 577 -20.57 -18.48 -23.56
C LYS A 577 -21.46 -17.25 -23.56
N LYS A 578 -21.43 -16.49 -24.65
CA LYS A 578 -22.34 -15.36 -24.88
C LYS A 578 -23.79 -15.83 -24.70
N GLY A 579 -24.55 -15.12 -23.88
CA GLY A 579 -25.94 -15.44 -23.52
C GLY A 579 -26.11 -16.40 -22.34
N GLN A 580 -25.03 -16.89 -21.72
CA GLN A 580 -25.11 -17.70 -20.49
C GLN A 580 -25.51 -16.84 -19.29
N LEU A 581 -26.38 -17.34 -18.42
CA LEU A 581 -26.81 -16.65 -17.19
C LEU A 581 -25.64 -16.55 -16.20
N LEU A 582 -25.41 -15.35 -15.67
CA LEU A 582 -24.31 -15.03 -14.75
C LEU A 582 -24.80 -14.69 -13.34
N ILE A 583 -25.78 -13.79 -13.25
CA ILE A 583 -26.30 -13.27 -11.98
C ILE A 583 -27.83 -13.22 -12.05
N GLU A 584 -28.50 -13.71 -11.01
CA GLU A 584 -29.91 -13.43 -10.74
C GLU A 584 -30.04 -12.44 -9.60
N PHE A 585 -30.98 -11.50 -9.70
CA PHE A 585 -31.24 -10.51 -8.66
C PHE A 585 -32.71 -10.10 -8.59
N ASP A 586 -33.18 -9.69 -7.41
CA ASP A 586 -34.56 -9.21 -7.20
C ASP A 586 -34.65 -7.69 -7.42
N LEU A 587 -35.13 -7.29 -8.59
CA LEU A 587 -35.20 -5.89 -9.01
C LEU A 587 -36.15 -5.08 -8.12
N ASP A 588 -37.27 -5.66 -7.68
CA ASP A 588 -38.27 -4.96 -6.87
C ASP A 588 -37.78 -4.73 -5.45
N GLU A 589 -37.18 -5.74 -4.82
CA GLU A 589 -36.66 -5.62 -3.46
C GLU A 589 -35.45 -4.68 -3.38
N ILE A 590 -34.57 -4.68 -4.38
CA ILE A 590 -33.43 -3.75 -4.41
C ILE A 590 -33.90 -2.31 -4.62
N THR A 591 -34.88 -2.09 -5.50
CA THR A 591 -35.47 -0.75 -5.70
C THR A 591 -36.19 -0.27 -4.45
N LYS A 592 -36.93 -1.14 -3.74
CA LYS A 592 -37.55 -0.82 -2.44
C LYS A 592 -36.52 -0.49 -1.36
N ALA A 593 -35.35 -1.11 -1.40
CA ALA A 593 -34.23 -0.81 -0.51
C ALA A 593 -33.56 0.55 -0.81
N GLY A 594 -34.00 1.26 -1.86
CA GLY A 594 -33.57 2.63 -2.17
C GLY A 594 -32.33 2.71 -3.08
N TYR A 595 -31.97 1.63 -3.76
CA TYR A 595 -30.82 1.59 -4.67
C TYR A 595 -31.24 1.73 -6.13
N ASP A 596 -30.42 2.43 -6.93
CA ASP A 596 -30.62 2.55 -8.37
C ASP A 596 -30.11 1.29 -9.08
N MET A 597 -30.91 0.71 -9.97
CA MET A 597 -30.59 -0.51 -10.71
C MET A 597 -29.89 -0.28 -12.05
N VAL A 598 -29.58 0.97 -12.40
CA VAL A 598 -28.71 1.28 -13.54
C VAL A 598 -27.40 0.47 -13.41
N THR A 599 -27.12 -0.33 -14.43
CA THR A 599 -26.07 -1.35 -14.44
C THR A 599 -24.97 -0.97 -15.44
N PRO A 600 -23.85 -0.37 -14.99
CA PRO A 600 -22.71 -0.07 -15.85
C PRO A 600 -22.08 -1.32 -16.48
N VAL A 601 -21.75 -1.22 -17.76
CA VAL A 601 -20.95 -2.17 -18.53
C VAL A 601 -19.74 -1.43 -19.10
N VAL A 602 -18.56 -1.67 -18.52
CA VAL A 602 -17.35 -0.90 -18.81
C VAL A 602 -16.19 -1.80 -19.21
N ILE A 603 -15.30 -1.25 -20.05
CA ILE A 603 -14.10 -1.95 -20.55
C ILE A 603 -12.88 -1.45 -19.79
N THR A 604 -12.28 -2.31 -18.96
CA THR A 604 -11.20 -1.91 -18.05
C THR A 604 -9.84 -1.80 -18.73
N ASN A 605 -9.65 -2.48 -19.88
CA ASN A 605 -8.44 -2.39 -20.71
C ASN A 605 -8.69 -1.72 -22.08
N ALA A 606 -9.58 -0.72 -22.12
CA ALA A 606 -9.97 -0.09 -23.38
C ALA A 606 -8.81 0.61 -24.13
N GLU A 607 -7.72 0.93 -23.42
CA GLU A 607 -6.50 1.52 -23.98
C GLU A 607 -5.74 0.62 -24.95
N ASP A 608 -6.02 -0.68 -24.95
CA ASP A 608 -5.47 -1.66 -25.88
C ASP A 608 -6.14 -1.61 -27.28
N TYR A 609 -7.27 -0.89 -27.42
CA TYR A 609 -8.09 -0.86 -28.63
C TYR A 609 -8.12 0.54 -29.27
N ARG A 610 -8.14 0.60 -30.61
CA ARG A 610 -8.04 1.86 -31.37
C ARG A 610 -9.41 2.44 -31.73
N ILE A 611 -10.40 1.58 -31.92
CA ILE A 611 -11.75 1.95 -32.29
C ILE A 611 -12.70 1.53 -31.17
N PHE A 612 -13.53 2.45 -30.70
CA PHE A 612 -14.54 2.22 -29.68
C PHE A 612 -15.85 2.87 -30.12
N SER A 613 -16.87 2.06 -30.41
CA SER A 613 -18.20 2.56 -30.78
C SER A 613 -19.27 2.04 -29.84
N LEU A 614 -20.16 2.93 -29.39
CA LEU A 614 -21.32 2.61 -28.56
C LEU A 614 -22.57 2.54 -29.43
N SER A 615 -23.51 1.66 -29.07
CA SER A 615 -24.84 1.66 -29.69
C SER A 615 -25.58 2.96 -29.38
N THR A 616 -26.33 3.45 -30.37
CA THR A 616 -27.25 4.60 -30.25
C THR A 616 -28.71 4.17 -30.09
N GLU A 617 -29.00 2.86 -30.16
CA GLU A 617 -30.36 2.35 -30.00
C GLU A 617 -30.78 2.36 -28.52
N ARG A 618 -31.85 3.09 -28.22
CA ARG A 618 -32.28 3.37 -26.83
C ARG A 618 -32.71 2.13 -26.05
N TYR A 619 -33.27 1.12 -26.71
CA TYR A 619 -33.75 -0.12 -26.06
C TYR A 619 -33.06 -1.32 -26.66
N GLN A 620 -32.49 -2.16 -25.81
CA GLN A 620 -31.74 -3.34 -26.23
C GLN A 620 -32.30 -4.60 -25.58
N LYS A 621 -32.30 -5.71 -26.32
CA LYS A 621 -32.47 -7.06 -25.78
C LYS A 621 -31.12 -7.57 -25.27
N ALA A 622 -31.15 -8.53 -24.35
CA ALA A 622 -29.95 -9.25 -23.97
C ALA A 622 -29.30 -9.88 -25.22
N GLY A 623 -28.01 -9.61 -25.41
CA GLY A 623 -27.21 -10.06 -26.54
C GLY A 623 -27.01 -9.06 -27.69
N ASP A 624 -27.84 -8.03 -27.81
CA ASP A 624 -27.72 -6.98 -28.84
C ASP A 624 -26.42 -6.20 -28.66
N THR A 625 -25.70 -5.90 -29.74
CA THR A 625 -24.37 -5.26 -29.63
C THR A 625 -24.49 -3.84 -29.07
N ILE A 626 -23.84 -3.59 -27.92
CA ILE A 626 -23.82 -2.29 -27.23
C ILE A 626 -22.47 -1.60 -27.30
N ILE A 627 -21.38 -2.36 -27.47
CA ILE A 627 -20.01 -1.85 -27.63
C ILE A 627 -19.35 -2.66 -28.75
N ALA A 628 -18.66 -1.98 -29.67
CA ALA A 628 -17.76 -2.63 -30.61
C ALA A 628 -16.36 -2.01 -30.53
N LEU A 629 -15.36 -2.88 -30.54
CA LEU A 629 -13.94 -2.60 -30.38
C LEU A 629 -13.18 -3.07 -31.62
N ALA A 630 -12.15 -2.34 -32.06
CA ALA A 630 -11.21 -2.80 -33.11
C ALA A 630 -9.80 -2.21 -33.00
#